data_AF-A0A0V8RVW7-F1
#
_entry.id   AF-A0A0V8RVW7-F1
#
_cell.length_a   1.000
_cell.length_b   1.000
_cell.length_c   1.000
_cell.angle_alpha   90.00
_cell.angle_beta   90.00
_cell.angle_gamma   90.00
#
_symmetry.space_group_name_H-M   'P 1'
#
loop_
_entity.id
_entity.type
_entity.pdbx_description
1 polymer ?
#
loop_
_entity_poly.entity_id
_entity_poly.type
_entity_poly.pdbx_seq_one_letter_code
_entity_poly.pdbx_strand_id
1 'polypeptide(L)'
;MFDAFQGMEWVIILLVILLIFGPSKLPQLARGLGQAVYEFRRASQGLLEEDQGGKPPQKSAGGVSGSKSGGQGSALSNIDDETLRRLAERLGVKDADKKDRGKLIEEIVAEAKKKGLLDEIKTEAQQGSG
;
A
#
# COMPACT_ATOMS: atom_id res chain seq x y z
N MET A 1 -22.77 -12.63 -26.03
CA MET A 1 -22.14 -12.18 -27.29
C MET A 1 -22.32 -10.68 -27.58
N PHE A 2 -23.03 -9.89 -26.76
CA PHE A 2 -23.23 -8.44 -27.00
C PHE A 2 -22.30 -7.50 -26.19
N ASP A 3 -21.58 -8.03 -25.21
CA ASP A 3 -20.67 -7.27 -24.32
C ASP A 3 -19.39 -6.77 -25.02
N ALA A 4 -18.99 -7.44 -26.11
CA ALA A 4 -17.81 -7.07 -26.88
C ALA A 4 -17.97 -5.78 -27.68
N PHE A 5 -19.21 -5.36 -27.97
CA PHE A 5 -19.47 -4.11 -28.66
C PHE A 5 -19.29 -2.91 -27.74
N GLN A 6 -19.70 -3.02 -26.46
CA GLN A 6 -19.75 -1.92 -25.48
C GLN A 6 -18.39 -1.26 -25.15
N GLY A 7 -17.29 -1.99 -25.38
CA GLY A 7 -15.94 -1.46 -25.22
C GLY A 7 -15.40 -0.74 -26.46
N MET A 8 -15.93 -1.06 -27.65
CA MET A 8 -15.44 -0.49 -28.91
C MET A 8 -15.89 0.96 -29.09
N GLU A 9 -17.07 1.36 -28.58
CA GLU A 9 -17.51 2.75 -28.69
C GLU A 9 -16.55 3.70 -27.96
N TRP A 10 -16.06 3.30 -26.77
CA TRP A 10 -15.06 4.07 -26.03
C TRP A 10 -13.75 4.23 -26.80
N VAL A 11 -13.30 3.18 -27.49
CA VAL A 11 -12.09 3.23 -28.32
C VAL A 11 -12.26 4.19 -29.49
N ILE A 12 -13.41 4.18 -30.16
CA ILE A 12 -13.72 5.11 -31.26
C ILE A 12 -13.74 6.56 -30.77
N ILE A 13 -14.37 6.83 -29.63
CA ILE A 13 -14.41 8.17 -29.02
C ILE A 13 -12.99 8.67 -28.70
N LEU A 14 -12.17 7.81 -28.08
CA LEU A 14 -10.77 8.13 -27.79
C LEU A 14 -9.99 8.42 -29.06
N LEU A 15 -10.20 7.64 -30.13
CA LEU A 15 -9.54 7.85 -31.42
C LEU A 15 -9.89 9.22 -32.02
N VAL A 16 -11.16 9.63 -31.98
CA VAL A 16 -11.60 10.95 -32.48
C VAL A 16 -10.97 12.08 -31.67
N ILE A 17 -10.95 11.97 -30.34
CA ILE A 17 -10.27 12.95 -29.47
C ILE A 17 -8.77 13.00 -29.80
N LEU A 18 -8.14 11.85 -30.02
CA LEU A 18 -6.73 11.75 -30.36
C LEU A 18 -6.41 12.33 -31.75
N LEU A 19 -7.36 12.33 -32.70
CA LEU A 19 -7.19 12.98 -33.99
C LEU A 19 -7.26 14.50 -33.89
N ILE A 20 -8.18 15.03 -33.07
CA ILE A 20 -8.34 16.48 -32.87
C ILE A 20 -7.17 17.06 -32.07
N PHE A 21 -6.83 16.42 -30.95
CA PHE A 21 -5.78 16.90 -30.05
C PHE A 21 -4.40 16.36 -30.41
N GLY A 22 -4.29 15.21 -31.06
CA GLY A 22 -3.04 14.53 -31.35
C GLY A 22 -2.55 13.64 -30.20
N PRO A 23 -1.89 12.49 -30.49
CA PRO A 23 -1.39 11.57 -29.47
C PRO A 23 -0.29 12.17 -28.59
N SER A 24 0.41 13.21 -29.06
CA SER A 24 1.45 13.88 -28.30
C SER A 24 0.93 14.91 -27.29
N LYS A 25 -0.30 15.42 -27.46
CA LYS A 25 -0.85 16.47 -26.58
C LYS A 25 -1.41 15.90 -25.29
N LEU A 26 -2.17 14.80 -25.32
CA LEU A 26 -2.66 14.16 -24.10
C LEU A 26 -1.57 13.89 -23.03
N PRO A 27 -0.41 13.27 -23.36
CA PRO A 27 0.65 13.06 -22.38
C PRO A 27 1.34 14.36 -21.96
N GLN A 28 1.41 15.37 -22.83
CA GLN A 28 1.98 16.67 -22.52
C GLN A 28 1.10 17.44 -21.51
N LEU A 29 -0.22 17.44 -21.72
CA LEU A 29 -1.19 18.01 -20.76
C LEU A 29 -1.19 17.24 -19.44
N ALA A 30 -1.18 15.90 -19.49
CA ALA A 30 -1.16 15.05 -18.30
C ALA A 30 0.09 15.29 -17.44
N ARG A 31 1.27 15.50 -18.06
CA ARG A 31 2.50 15.84 -17.34
C ARG A 31 2.38 17.19 -16.61
N GLY A 32 1.88 18.22 -17.28
CA GLY A 32 1.69 19.54 -16.66
C GLY A 32 0.65 19.52 -15.54
N LEU A 33 -0.50 18.88 -15.77
CA LEU A 33 -1.53 18.71 -14.75
C LEU A 33 -1.03 17.87 -13.57
N GLY A 34 -0.28 16.79 -13.84
CA GLY A 34 0.30 15.93 -12.82
C GLY A 34 1.30 16.67 -11.92
N GLN A 35 2.14 17.53 -12.50
CA GLN A 35 3.04 18.40 -11.74
C GLN A 35 2.25 19.40 -10.88
N ALA A 36 1.23 20.05 -11.45
CA ALA A 36 0.38 20.99 -10.71
C ALA A 36 -0.36 20.32 -9.54
N VAL A 37 -0.96 19.15 -9.77
CA VAL A 37 -1.63 18.36 -8.71
C VAL A 37 -0.64 17.88 -7.66
N TYR A 38 0.59 17.51 -8.05
CA TYR A 38 1.64 17.11 -7.13
C TYR A 38 2.07 18.26 -6.22
N GLU A 39 2.34 19.44 -6.79
CA GLU A 39 2.69 20.64 -6.03
C GLU A 39 1.54 21.10 -5.14
N PHE A 40 0.29 21.06 -5.65
CA PHE A 40 -0.90 21.39 -4.87
C PHE A 40 -1.06 20.46 -3.66
N ARG A 41 -0.88 19.15 -3.85
CA ARG A 41 -0.92 18.17 -2.74
C ARG A 41 0.17 18.44 -1.72
N ARG A 42 1.39 18.72 -2.17
CA ARG A 42 2.54 19.00 -1.29
C ARG A 42 2.34 20.29 -0.49
N ALA A 43 1.83 21.34 -1.11
CA ALA A 43 1.50 22.60 -0.44
C ALA A 43 0.36 22.41 0.56
N SER A 44 -0.68 21.66 0.17
CA SER A 44 -1.82 21.35 1.04
C SER A 44 -1.38 20.55 2.27
N GLN A 45 -0.48 19.56 2.12
CA GLN A 45 0.07 18.78 3.24
C GLN A 45 0.81 19.67 4.24
N GLY A 46 1.68 20.57 3.76
CA GLY A 46 2.37 21.51 4.66
C GLY A 46 1.41 22.39 5.47
N LEU A 47 0.27 22.80 4.89
CA LEU A 47 -0.78 23.56 5.59
C LEU A 47 -1.53 22.71 6.63
N LEU A 48 -1.69 21.41 6.37
CA LEU A 48 -2.34 20.46 7.30
C LEU A 48 -1.41 20.08 8.48
N GLU A 49 -0.10 20.09 8.25
CA GLU A 49 0.93 19.76 9.26
C GLU A 49 1.36 20.98 10.12
N GLU A 50 1.04 22.21 9.72
CA GLU A 50 1.21 23.39 10.59
C GLU A 50 0.25 23.38 11.80
N ASP A 51 -0.87 22.65 11.74
CA ASP A 51 -1.79 22.46 12.86
C ASP A 51 -1.40 21.27 13.77
N GLN A 52 -0.51 20.38 13.31
CA GLN A 52 -0.06 19.21 14.07
C GLN A 52 1.43 18.95 13.83
N GLY A 53 2.28 19.45 14.73
CA GLY A 53 3.74 19.36 14.64
C GLY A 53 4.27 17.95 14.33
N GLY A 54 4.77 17.77 13.10
CA GLY A 54 5.35 16.51 12.63
C GLY A 54 6.22 16.72 11.39
N LYS A 55 7.38 16.06 11.34
CA LYS A 55 8.53 16.25 10.42
C LYS A 55 8.21 16.12 8.91
N PRO A 56 9.00 16.78 8.03
CA PRO A 56 8.75 16.80 6.59
C PRO A 56 9.15 15.48 5.89
N PRO A 57 8.39 15.00 4.89
CA PRO A 57 8.87 14.01 3.95
C PRO A 57 9.72 14.70 2.88
N GLN A 58 11.05 14.59 3.02
CA GLN A 58 11.96 14.70 1.88
C GLN A 58 11.95 13.36 1.12
N LYS A 59 11.49 13.32 -0.13
CA LYS A 59 12.08 12.39 -1.11
C LYS A 59 11.85 12.78 -2.57
N SER A 60 12.98 13.00 -3.23
CA SER A 60 13.40 12.52 -4.55
C SER A 60 12.35 12.33 -5.64
N ALA A 61 12.51 13.12 -6.70
CA ALA A 61 12.08 12.77 -8.04
C ALA A 61 12.67 11.42 -8.51
N GLY A 62 11.88 10.65 -9.26
CA GLY A 62 12.35 9.70 -10.28
C GLY A 62 12.89 8.36 -9.78
N GLY A 63 12.08 7.30 -9.89
CA GLY A 63 12.52 5.95 -9.57
C GLY A 63 11.51 4.88 -9.97
N VAL A 64 11.54 4.57 -11.27
CA VAL A 64 11.05 3.38 -11.98
C VAL A 64 10.37 2.29 -11.13
N SER A 65 9.10 2.08 -11.47
CA SER A 65 8.35 0.85 -11.26
C SER A 65 9.17 -0.37 -11.69
N GLY A 66 9.55 -1.19 -10.71
CA GLY A 66 10.23 -2.45 -10.91
C GLY A 66 10.37 -3.20 -9.59
N SER A 67 9.26 -3.63 -9.00
CA SER A 67 9.31 -4.67 -7.97
C SER A 67 8.29 -5.77 -8.27
N LYS A 68 8.75 -6.70 -9.10
CA LYS A 68 8.44 -8.12 -8.93
C LYS A 68 9.19 -8.58 -7.68
N SER A 69 8.47 -8.93 -6.62
CA SER A 69 8.95 -9.79 -5.53
C SER A 69 7.69 -10.25 -4.79
N GLY A 70 7.24 -11.51 -4.84
CA GLY A 70 8.02 -12.73 -5.00
C GLY A 70 8.83 -12.97 -3.73
N GLY A 71 8.17 -13.51 -2.69
CA GLY A 71 8.80 -13.89 -1.42
C GLY A 71 7.96 -13.50 -0.21
N GLN A 72 7.17 -14.44 0.31
CA GLN A 72 6.74 -14.44 1.71
C GLN A 72 8.01 -14.32 2.57
N GLY A 73 8.24 -13.14 3.12
CA GLY A 73 9.48 -12.81 3.84
C GLY A 73 9.65 -11.30 4.03
N SER A 74 9.13 -10.48 3.11
CA SER A 74 9.25 -9.02 3.18
C SER A 74 8.18 -8.32 4.03
N ALA A 75 7.11 -9.01 4.43
CA ALA A 75 6.04 -8.43 5.24
C ALA A 75 6.49 -8.16 6.68
N LEU A 76 7.41 -8.98 7.21
CA LEU A 76 7.91 -8.85 8.59
C LEU A 76 9.14 -7.93 8.69
N SER A 77 9.83 -7.66 7.56
CA SER A 77 11.02 -6.80 7.53
C SER A 77 10.70 -5.30 7.46
N ASN A 78 9.50 -4.93 7.01
CA ASN A 78 9.01 -3.55 6.96
C ASN A 78 8.17 -3.14 8.19
N ILE A 79 8.04 -4.02 9.19
CA ILE A 79 7.32 -3.70 10.43
C ILE A 79 8.29 -3.00 11.37
N ASP A 80 7.88 -1.82 11.87
CA ASP A 80 8.64 -1.07 12.85
C ASP A 80 8.81 -1.84 14.17
N ASP A 81 9.97 -1.65 14.82
CA ASP A 81 10.28 -2.27 16.13
C ASP A 81 9.20 -2.03 17.16
N GLU A 82 8.61 -0.85 17.13
CA GLU A 82 7.57 -0.43 18.07
C GLU A 82 6.32 -1.31 17.93
N THR A 83 5.94 -1.64 16.69
CA THR A 83 4.80 -2.50 16.41
C THR A 83 5.08 -3.94 16.83
N LEU A 84 6.29 -4.45 16.55
CA LEU A 84 6.71 -5.78 17.01
C LEU A 84 6.69 -5.88 18.54
N ARG A 85 7.14 -4.83 19.24
CA ARG A 85 7.12 -4.73 20.70
C ARG A 85 5.70 -4.70 21.26
N ARG A 86 4.83 -3.87 20.67
CA ARG A 86 3.40 -3.79 21.05
C ARG A 86 2.68 -5.12 20.85
N LEU A 87 2.99 -5.84 19.77
CA LEU A 87 2.42 -7.18 19.52
C LEU A 87 2.95 -8.22 20.51
N ALA A 88 4.25 -8.22 20.80
CA ALA A 88 4.84 -9.06 21.84
C ALA A 88 4.17 -8.83 23.20
N GLU A 89 4.03 -7.58 23.62
CA GLU A 89 3.41 -7.22 24.90
C GLU A 89 1.94 -7.66 24.97
N ARG A 90 1.17 -7.38 23.92
CA ARG A 90 -0.25 -7.76 23.83
C ARG A 90 -0.46 -9.28 23.80
N LEU A 91 0.50 -10.02 23.24
CA LEU A 91 0.47 -11.49 23.22
C LEU A 91 1.04 -12.09 24.52
N GLY A 92 1.63 -11.28 25.41
CA GLY A 92 2.19 -11.72 26.68
C GLY A 92 3.59 -12.32 26.58
N VAL A 93 4.35 -11.96 25.54
CA VAL A 93 5.74 -12.39 25.36
C VAL A 93 6.61 -11.69 26.41
N LYS A 94 7.21 -12.51 27.28
CA LYS A 94 8.07 -12.01 28.36
C LYS A 94 9.44 -11.61 27.81
N ASP A 95 10.00 -10.54 28.39
CA ASP A 95 11.34 -10.01 28.07
C ASP A 95 11.51 -9.58 26.60
N ALA A 96 10.45 -9.00 26.01
CA ALA A 96 10.47 -8.47 24.64
C ALA A 96 11.61 -7.46 24.43
N ASP A 97 11.96 -6.67 25.44
CA ASP A 97 13.03 -5.66 25.36
C ASP A 97 14.45 -6.24 25.29
N LYS A 98 14.64 -7.50 25.71
CA LYS A 98 15.97 -8.14 25.83
C LYS A 98 16.28 -9.11 24.69
N LYS A 99 15.29 -9.40 23.83
CA LYS A 99 15.42 -10.40 22.75
C LYS A 99 15.82 -9.72 21.44
N ASP A 100 16.56 -10.44 20.60
CA ASP A 100 16.84 -10.02 19.22
C ASP A 100 15.56 -10.09 18.37
N ARG A 101 15.35 -9.10 17.48
CA ARG A 101 14.17 -9.00 16.59
C ARG A 101 13.72 -10.34 16.00
N GLY A 102 14.66 -11.14 15.49
CA GLY A 102 14.36 -12.45 14.89
C GLY A 102 13.71 -13.44 15.87
N LYS A 103 14.21 -13.49 17.11
CA LYS A 103 13.67 -14.35 18.17
C LYS A 103 12.30 -13.84 18.68
N LEU A 104 12.12 -12.53 18.76
CA LEU A 104 10.81 -11.95 19.09
C LEU A 104 9.74 -12.35 18.09
N ILE A 105 10.03 -12.24 16.80
CA ILE A 105 9.08 -12.57 15.73
C ILE A 105 8.68 -14.05 15.82
N GLU A 106 9.66 -14.94 16.00
CA GLU A 106 9.40 -16.38 16.13
C GLU A 106 8.52 -16.71 17.35
N GLU A 107 8.76 -16.05 18.48
CA GLU A 107 7.99 -16.25 19.71
C GLU A 107 6.60 -15.61 19.65
N ILE A 108 6.46 -14.43 19.04
CA ILE A 108 5.16 -13.80 18.74
C ILE A 108 4.31 -14.73 17.87
N VAL A 109 4.90 -15.30 16.81
CA VAL A 109 4.19 -16.21 15.89
C VAL A 109 3.84 -17.52 16.59
N ALA A 110 4.74 -18.07 17.41
CA ALA A 110 4.49 -19.27 18.19
C ALA A 110 3.40 -19.06 19.26
N GLU A 111 3.40 -17.92 19.96
CA GLU A 111 2.43 -17.59 21.00
C GLU A 111 1.05 -17.28 20.40
N ALA A 112 0.99 -16.61 19.24
CA ALA A 112 -0.23 -16.42 18.48
C ALA A 112 -0.83 -17.75 18.00
N LYS A 113 0.00 -18.69 17.54
CA LYS A 113 -0.43 -20.04 17.15
C LYS A 113 -0.94 -20.85 18.33
N LYS A 114 -0.24 -20.77 19.48
CA LYS A 114 -0.60 -21.46 20.73
C LYS A 114 -1.91 -20.96 21.35
N LYS A 115 -2.25 -19.69 21.15
CA LYS A 115 -3.51 -19.08 21.60
C LYS A 115 -4.72 -19.39 20.70
N GLY A 116 -4.55 -20.21 19.66
CA GLY A 116 -5.67 -20.70 18.83
C GLY A 116 -6.24 -19.68 17.84
N LEU A 117 -5.64 -18.49 17.68
CA LEU A 117 -6.12 -17.43 16.78
C LEU A 117 -6.08 -17.80 15.29
N LEU A 118 -5.43 -18.92 14.92
CA LEU A 118 -5.31 -19.36 13.52
C LEU A 118 -6.36 -20.40 13.12
N ASP A 119 -7.00 -21.08 14.08
CA ASP A 119 -8.04 -22.08 13.80
C ASP A 119 -9.43 -21.43 13.59
N GLU A 120 -9.65 -20.27 14.21
CA GLU A 120 -10.91 -19.51 14.12
C GLU A 120 -11.10 -18.87 12.73
N ILE A 121 -10.04 -18.31 12.16
CA ILE A 121 -10.09 -17.63 10.85
C ILE A 121 -10.38 -18.62 9.70
N LYS A 122 -9.93 -19.87 9.83
CA LYS A 122 -10.10 -20.87 8.78
C LYS A 122 -11.53 -21.46 8.74
N THR A 123 -12.28 -21.34 9.83
CA THR A 123 -13.62 -21.92 9.95
C THR A 123 -14.72 -20.93 9.52
N GLU A 124 -14.53 -19.62 9.73
CA GLU A 124 -15.52 -18.62 9.30
C GLU A 124 -15.50 -18.36 7.78
N ALA A 125 -14.36 -18.54 7.10
CA ALA A 125 -14.26 -18.31 5.66
C ALA A 125 -15.02 -19.33 4.79
N GLN A 126 -15.54 -20.44 5.35
CA GLN A 126 -16.33 -21.44 4.62
C GLN A 126 -17.81 -21.50 5.01
N GLN A 127 -18.27 -20.71 5.98
CA GLN A 127 -19.65 -20.78 6.49
C GLN A 127 -20.40 -19.46 6.30
N GLY A 128 -20.28 -18.86 5.11
CA GLY A 128 -20.96 -17.59 4.77
C GLY A 128 -21.54 -17.56 3.35
N SER A 129 -21.73 -18.72 2.72
CA SER A 129 -22.39 -18.82 1.41
C SER A 129 -23.26 -20.08 1.37
N GLY A 130 -24.29 -20.09 2.22
CA GLY A 130 -25.46 -20.96 2.09
C GLY A 130 -26.66 -20.11 1.73
#